data_AF-A0AAD9R2Q6-F1
#
_entry.id   AF-A0AAD9R2Q6-F1
#
_cell.length_a   1.000
_cell.length_b   1.000
_cell.length_c   1.000
_cell.angle_alpha   90.00
_cell.angle_beta   90.00
_cell.angle_gamma   90.00
#
_symmetry.space_group_name_H-M   'P 1'
#
loop_
_entity.id
_entity.type
_entity.pdbx_description
1 polymer ?
#
loop_
_entity_poly.entity_id
_entity_poly.type
_entity_poly.pdbx_seq_one_letter_code
_entity_poly.pdbx_strand_id
1 'polypeptide(L)'
;MEEALSKLSRKLSPNKEPDSDRELVRYVVKAMALEACCEENAALQKCFQQSWYPVCLKEQNEYWNCYRKATTFVEYSLQKKNPVTPVYK
;
A
#
# COMPACT_ATOMS: atom_id res chain seq x y z
N MET A 1 -0.80 -2.31 -23.09
CA MET A 1 -0.25 -1.87 -21.79
C MET A 1 -1.34 -1.68 -20.72
N GLU A 2 -2.61 -1.49 -21.10
CA GLU A 2 -3.76 -1.40 -20.18
C GLU A 2 -4.11 -2.70 -19.43
N GLU A 3 -3.76 -3.86 -19.99
CA GLU A 3 -4.17 -5.15 -19.43
C GLU A 3 -3.43 -5.53 -18.12
N ALA A 4 -2.21 -5.01 -17.93
CA ALA A 4 -1.43 -5.23 -16.71
C ALA A 4 -1.95 -4.36 -15.54
N LEU A 5 -2.40 -3.14 -15.82
CA LEU A 5 -3.00 -2.23 -14.84
C LEU A 5 -4.41 -2.71 -14.43
N SER A 6 -5.20 -3.25 -15.36
CA SER A 6 -6.52 -3.85 -15.06
C SER A 6 -6.41 -5.07 -14.13
N LYS A 7 -5.37 -5.91 -14.29
CA LYS A 7 -5.13 -7.07 -13.41
C LYS A 7 -4.67 -6.68 -12.00
N LEU A 8 -3.97 -5.55 -11.84
CA LEU A 8 -3.62 -4.97 -10.54
C LEU A 8 -4.83 -4.28 -9.86
N SER A 9 -5.70 -3.64 -10.65
CA SER A 9 -6.91 -2.96 -10.19
C SER A 9 -8.04 -3.92 -9.76
N ARG A 10 -8.10 -5.14 -10.32
CA ARG A 10 -9.13 -6.15 -9.99
C ARG A 10 -9.16 -6.64 -8.53
N LYS A 11 -8.19 -6.29 -7.67
CA LYS A 11 -8.08 -6.91 -6.33
C LYS A 11 -8.58 -6.10 -5.15
N LEU A 12 -9.00 -4.85 -5.29
CA LEU A 12 -9.57 -4.11 -4.15
C LEU A 12 -10.64 -3.15 -4.66
N SER A 13 -11.90 -3.60 -4.67
CA SER A 13 -13.04 -2.70 -4.88
C SER A 13 -13.33 -1.99 -3.57
N PRO A 14 -13.32 -0.65 -3.51
CA PRO A 14 -13.49 0.10 -2.26
C PRO A 14 -14.83 -0.11 -1.56
N ASN A 15 -15.82 -0.68 -2.24
CA ASN A 15 -17.16 -0.97 -1.72
C ASN A 15 -17.43 -2.47 -1.50
N LYS A 16 -16.41 -3.33 -1.63
CA LYS A 16 -16.54 -4.76 -1.37
C LYS A 16 -15.99 -5.06 0.01
N GLU A 17 -16.84 -5.60 0.88
CA GLU A 17 -16.43 -6.12 2.18
C GLU A 17 -15.35 -7.19 1.96
N PRO A 18 -14.25 -7.19 2.74
CA PRO A 18 -13.16 -8.14 2.55
C PRO A 18 -13.66 -9.57 2.70
N ASP A 19 -13.30 -10.45 1.75
CA ASP A 19 -13.79 -11.84 1.73
C ASP A 19 -13.11 -12.70 2.82
N SER A 20 -12.12 -12.16 3.54
CA SER A 20 -11.39 -12.83 4.62
C SER A 20 -10.63 -11.86 5.55
N ASP A 21 -10.31 -12.31 6.76
CA ASP A 21 -9.44 -11.58 7.70
C ASP A 21 -8.08 -11.20 7.08
N ARG A 22 -7.55 -12.06 6.21
CA ARG A 22 -6.30 -11.80 5.48
C ARG A 22 -6.45 -10.61 4.53
N GLU A 23 -7.58 -10.49 3.85
CA GLU A 23 -7.86 -9.32 3.02
C GLU A 23 -8.07 -8.07 3.85
N LEU A 24 -8.79 -8.17 4.97
CA LEU A 24 -8.97 -7.06 5.91
C LEU A 24 -7.63 -6.54 6.43
N VAL A 25 -6.73 -7.42 6.87
CA VAL A 25 -5.36 -7.06 7.28
C VAL A 25 -4.63 -6.35 6.15
N ARG A 26 -4.72 -6.85 4.91
CA ARG A 26 -4.12 -6.18 3.75
C ARG A 26 -4.70 -4.77 3.54
N TYR A 27 -6.01 -4.57 3.67
CA TYR A 27 -6.64 -3.25 3.56
C TYR A 27 -6.11 -2.30 4.63
N VAL A 28 -6.07 -2.75 5.89
CA VAL A 28 -5.58 -1.96 7.02
C VAL A 28 -4.11 -1.60 6.84
N VAL A 29 -3.26 -2.55 6.41
CA VAL A 29 -1.84 -2.31 6.13
C VAL A 29 -1.68 -1.23 5.06
N LYS A 30 -2.43 -1.34 3.96
CA LYS A 30 -2.38 -0.37 2.87
C LYS A 30 -2.84 1.02 3.31
N ALA A 31 -3.94 1.11 4.05
CA ALA A 31 -4.47 2.38 4.53
C ALA A 31 -3.46 3.10 5.43
N MET A 32 -2.86 2.39 6.39
CA MET A 32 -1.86 2.96 7.29
C MET A 32 -0.56 3.34 6.56
N ALA A 33 -0.15 2.56 5.55
CA ALA A 33 1.00 2.91 4.72
C ALA A 33 0.75 4.16 3.85
N LEU A 34 -0.47 4.33 3.33
CA LEU A 34 -0.87 5.54 2.58
C LEU A 34 -0.92 6.77 3.47
N GLU A 35 -1.45 6.64 4.69
CA GLU A 35 -1.50 7.71 5.68
C GLU A 35 -0.10 8.15 6.09
N ALA A 36 0.80 7.19 6.37
CA ALA A 36 2.19 7.46 6.74
C ALA A 36 3.01 8.15 5.64
N CYS A 37 2.66 7.92 4.37
CA CYS A 37 3.37 8.45 3.20
C CYS A 37 2.54 9.49 2.43
N CYS A 38 1.67 10.22 3.15
CA CYS A 38 0.73 11.16 2.54
C CYS A 38 1.44 12.35 1.87
N GLU A 39 2.58 12.80 2.41
CA GLU A 39 3.37 13.90 1.87
C GLU A 39 4.03 13.52 0.53
N GLU A 40 4.70 12.37 0.48
CA GLU A 40 5.33 11.88 -0.76
C GLU A 40 4.28 11.56 -1.83
N ASN A 41 3.11 11.04 -1.41
CA ASN A 41 2.00 10.83 -2.34
C ASN A 41 1.48 12.17 -2.88
N ALA A 42 1.32 13.20 -2.05
CA ALA A 42 0.89 14.52 -2.50
C ALA A 42 1.88 15.16 -3.48
N ALA A 43 3.19 15.02 -3.21
CA ALA A 43 4.24 15.47 -4.12
C ALA A 43 4.18 14.74 -5.48
N LEU A 44 3.99 13.42 -5.47
CA LEU A 44 3.83 12.63 -6.69
C LEU A 44 2.58 13.04 -7.48
N GLN A 45 1.43 13.21 -6.81
CA GLN A 45 0.20 13.66 -7.47
C GLN A 45 0.37 15.05 -8.09
N LYS A 46 1.03 15.97 -7.39
CA LYS A 46 1.35 17.30 -7.94
C LYS A 46 2.23 17.21 -9.17
N CYS A 47 3.22 16.32 -9.17
CA CYS A 47 4.05 16.11 -10.35
C CYS A 47 3.22 15.52 -11.51
N PHE A 48 2.36 14.54 -11.24
CA PHE A 48 1.46 13.94 -12.24
C PHE A 48 0.41 14.89 -12.81
N GLN A 49 0.04 15.95 -12.08
CA GLN A 49 -0.79 17.02 -12.63
C GLN A 49 -0.05 17.86 -13.69
N GLN A 50 1.29 17.90 -13.64
CA GLN A 50 2.11 18.73 -14.52
C GLN A 50 2.74 17.92 -15.67
N SER A 51 3.20 16.70 -15.39
CA SER A 51 3.88 15.85 -16.35
C SER A 51 3.76 14.38 -15.94
N TRP A 52 4.08 13.46 -16.86
CA TRP A 52 4.06 12.04 -16.56
C TRP A 52 5.49 11.48 -16.38
N TYR A 53 5.60 10.16 -16.26
CA TYR A 53 6.87 9.46 -16.40
C TYR A 53 7.54 9.81 -17.75
N PRO A 54 8.87 10.04 -17.79
CA PRO A 54 9.87 9.88 -16.72
C PRO A 54 10.13 11.12 -15.86
N VAL A 55 9.46 12.25 -16.11
CA VAL A 55 9.73 13.52 -15.42
C VAL A 55 9.53 13.39 -13.91
N CYS A 56 8.49 12.67 -13.48
CA CYS A 56 8.17 12.46 -12.07
C CYS A 56 8.87 11.24 -11.43
N LEU A 57 9.92 10.69 -12.05
CA LEU A 57 10.56 9.45 -11.57
C LEU A 57 11.12 9.61 -10.15
N LYS A 58 11.61 10.80 -9.79
CA LYS A 58 12.13 11.07 -8.44
C LYS A 58 11.02 10.93 -7.39
N GLU A 59 9.93 11.66 -7.56
CA GLU A 59 8.76 11.65 -6.66
C GLU A 59 8.13 10.25 -6.60
N GLN A 60 8.13 9.54 -7.73
CA GLN A 60 7.65 8.16 -7.79
C GLN A 60 8.52 7.23 -6.92
N ASN A 61 9.84 7.35 -7.02
CA ASN A 61 10.78 6.56 -6.23
C ASN A 61 10.67 6.90 -4.73
N GLU A 62 10.54 8.18 -4.38
CA GLU A 62 10.37 8.64 -3.00
C GLU A 62 9.08 8.06 -2.39
N TYR A 63 7.95 8.18 -3.08
CA TYR A 63 6.69 7.58 -2.65
C TYR A 63 6.80 6.06 -2.48
N TRP A 64 7.32 5.32 -3.47
CA TRP A 64 7.42 3.86 -3.37
C TRP A 64 8.43 3.39 -2.32
N ASN A 65 9.46 4.19 -2.03
CA ASN A 65 10.39 3.91 -0.94
C ASN A 65 9.73 4.09 0.42
N CYS A 66 8.97 5.17 0.62
CA CYS A 66 8.20 5.36 1.85
C CYS A 66 7.17 4.23 2.01
N TYR A 67 6.35 4.00 0.98
CA TYR A 67 5.25 3.04 1.02
C TYR A 67 5.73 1.62 1.37
N ARG A 68 6.84 1.15 0.78
CA ARG A 68 7.42 -0.16 1.11
C ARG A 68 7.90 -0.24 2.56
N LYS A 69 8.57 0.79 3.07
CA LYS A 69 9.04 0.84 4.47
C LYS A 69 7.86 0.84 5.44
N ALA A 70 6.83 1.66 5.16
CA ALA A 70 5.63 1.75 5.99
C ALA A 70 4.85 0.44 6.01
N THR A 71 4.67 -0.20 4.84
CA THR A 71 4.01 -1.51 4.72
C THR A 71 4.72 -2.56 5.59
N THR A 72 6.05 -2.69 5.46
CA THR A 72 6.83 -3.65 6.26
C THR A 72 6.74 -3.37 7.76
N PHE A 73 6.83 -2.09 8.16
CA PHE A 73 6.72 -1.71 9.57
C PHE A 73 5.35 -2.05 10.16
N VAL A 74 4.28 -1.80 9.40
CA VAL A 74 2.91 -2.08 9.81
C VAL A 74 2.68 -3.59 9.92
N GLU A 75 3.09 -4.37 8.93
CA GLU A 75 2.97 -5.83 8.95
C GLU A 75 3.67 -6.43 10.16
N TYR A 76 4.91 -5.99 10.45
CA TYR A 76 5.65 -6.41 11.64
C TYR A 76 4.95 -6.00 12.94
N SER A 77 4.40 -4.79 12.99
CA SER A 77 3.70 -4.27 14.17
C SER A 77 2.39 -5.03 14.45
N LEU A 78 1.67 -5.44 13.41
CA LEU A 78 0.46 -6.26 13.54
C LEU A 78 0.78 -7.69 13.99
N GLN A 79 1.91 -8.26 13.53
CA GLN A 79 2.38 -9.57 14.00
C GLN A 79 2.78 -9.55 15.49
N LYS A 80 3.38 -8.46 15.97
CA LYS A 80 3.70 -8.31 17.40
C LYS A 80 2.48 -8.13 18.30
N LYS A 81 1.44 -7.46 17.81
CA LYS A 81 0.19 -7.25 18.56
C LYS A 81 -0.72 -8.49 18.58
N ASN A 82 -0.57 -9.39 17.61
CA ASN A 82 -1.19 -10.71 17.59
C ASN A 82 -0.09 -11.78 17.60
N PRO A 83 0.56 -12.05 18.75
CA PRO A 83 1.43 -13.21 18.84
C PRO A 83 0.58 -14.44 18.54
N VAL A 84 0.78 -15.05 17.38
CA VAL A 84 0.27 -16.40 17.12
C VAL A 84 0.96 -17.26 18.16
N THR A 85 0.26 -17.60 19.24
CA THR A 85 0.75 -18.62 20.17
C THR A 85 0.91 -19.89 19.36
N PRO A 86 2.12 -20.44 19.19
CA PRO A 86 2.25 -21.76 18.62
C PRO A 86 1.53 -22.72 19.57
N VAL A 87 0.40 -23.26 19.13
CA VAL A 87 -0.22 -24.42 19.76
C VAL A 87 0.68 -25.59 19.43
N TYR A 88 1.69 -25.83 20.26
CA TYR A 88 2.39 -27.11 20.27
C TYR A 88 1.37 -28.15 20.73
N LYS A 89 1.02 -29.10 19.85
CA LYS A 89 0.34 -30.34 20.21
C LYS A 89 1.36 -31.36 20.70
#